data_AF-A0A815DHW9-F1
#
_entry.id   AF-A0A815DHW9-F1
#
_cell.length_a   1.000
_cell.length_b   1.000
_cell.length_c   1.000
_cell.angle_alpha   90.00
_cell.angle_beta   90.00
_cell.angle_gamma   90.00
#
_symmetry.space_group_name_H-M   'P 1'
#
loop_
_entity.id
_entity.type
_entity.pdbx_description
1 polymer ?
#
loop_
_entity_poly.entity_id
_entity_poly.type
_entity_poly.pdbx_seq_one_letter_code
_entity_poly.pdbx_strand_id
1 'polypeptide(L)'
;MIDCLSRASIFEEAQKLIDEFERDHSPALPMYRALLSGARNNRNIHLSQTIFDRIKKLFPELTNSLTSATVLLANELIEHGHEYDSSWITRLLDQDETIESVLCGHSERLAIAWNFVVNPNATRIQVTKNLRVCGDCHQATKLIAAIRQCEIIVRDANRIHHFYTNGQCSCNDYF
;
A
#
# COMPACT_ATOMS: atom_id res chain seq x y z
N MET A 1 -13.20 -18.47 -11.67
CA MET A 1 -12.37 -19.23 -12.61
C MET A 1 -10.93 -18.69 -12.67
N ILE A 2 -10.71 -17.40 -12.99
CA ILE A 2 -9.37 -16.76 -13.00
C ILE A 2 -8.65 -16.87 -11.65
N ASP A 3 -9.35 -16.69 -10.53
CA ASP A 3 -8.79 -16.83 -9.18
C ASP A 3 -8.28 -18.26 -8.87
N CYS A 4 -8.93 -19.29 -9.42
CA CYS A 4 -8.47 -20.67 -9.25
C CYS A 4 -7.22 -20.95 -10.09
N LEU A 5 -7.17 -20.45 -11.32
CA LEU A 5 -6.02 -20.61 -12.23
C LEU A 5 -4.79 -19.83 -11.74
N SER A 6 -5.01 -18.62 -11.20
CA SER A 6 -3.97 -17.77 -10.63
C SER A 6 -3.31 -18.40 -9.40
N ARG A 7 -4.09 -19.12 -8.58
CA ARG A 7 -3.57 -19.88 -7.42
C ARG A 7 -2.88 -21.19 -7.82
N ALA A 8 -3.29 -21.81 -8.93
CA ALA A 8 -2.65 -22.99 -9.49
C ALA A 8 -1.40 -22.68 -10.33
N SER A 9 -0.99 -21.41 -10.41
CA SER A 9 0.17 -20.95 -11.19
C SER A 9 0.01 -21.16 -12.71
N ILE A 10 -1.23 -21.33 -13.16
CA ILE A 10 -1.62 -21.56 -14.55
C ILE A 10 -1.91 -20.19 -15.19
N PHE A 11 -0.86 -19.37 -15.31
CA PHE A 11 -0.99 -17.96 -15.67
C PHE A 11 -1.30 -17.74 -17.15
N GLU A 12 -0.80 -18.60 -18.04
CA GLU A 12 -1.07 -18.49 -19.48
C GLU A 12 -2.54 -18.75 -19.80
N GLU A 13 -3.16 -19.80 -19.23
CA GLU A 13 -4.60 -20.01 -19.39
C GLU A 13 -5.43 -18.93 -18.68
N ALA A 14 -4.99 -18.43 -17.53
CA ALA A 14 -5.65 -17.31 -16.87
C ALA A 14 -5.62 -16.05 -17.75
N GLN A 15 -4.50 -15.75 -18.40
CA GLN A 15 -4.34 -14.63 -19.33
C GLN A 15 -5.21 -14.81 -20.57
N LYS A 16 -5.21 -16.01 -21.18
CA LYS A 16 -6.07 -16.33 -22.31
C LYS A 16 -7.53 -16.08 -21.96
N LEU A 17 -8.00 -16.59 -20.81
CA LEU A 17 -9.38 -16.39 -20.36
C LEU A 17 -9.76 -14.92 -20.17
N ILE A 18 -8.82 -14.08 -19.72
CA ILE A 18 -9.02 -12.64 -19.68
C ILE A 18 -9.15 -12.08 -21.10
N ASP A 19 -8.25 -12.44 -22.00
CA ASP A 19 -8.30 -11.99 -23.39
C ASP A 19 -9.56 -12.49 -24.14
N GLU A 20 -10.09 -13.66 -23.79
CA GLU A 20 -11.37 -14.16 -24.31
C GLU A 20 -12.56 -13.38 -23.74
N PHE A 21 -12.58 -13.13 -22.43
CA PHE A 21 -13.63 -12.35 -21.79
C PHE A 21 -13.67 -10.92 -22.33
N GLU A 22 -12.50 -10.31 -22.51
CA GLU A 22 -12.33 -8.92 -22.97
C GLU A 22 -12.64 -8.72 -24.46
N ARG A 23 -12.81 -9.80 -25.24
CA ARG A 23 -13.30 -9.68 -26.63
C ARG A 23 -14.73 -9.18 -26.69
N ASP A 24 -15.57 -9.63 -25.76
CA ASP A 24 -17.02 -9.36 -25.77
C ASP A 24 -17.46 -8.48 -24.58
N HIS A 25 -16.58 -8.20 -23.64
CA HIS A 25 -16.89 -7.45 -22.41
C HIS A 25 -15.82 -6.41 -22.09
N SER A 26 -16.21 -5.36 -21.37
CA SER A 26 -15.26 -4.38 -20.87
C SER A 26 -14.30 -5.00 -19.83
N PRO A 27 -13.00 -4.63 -19.84
CA PRO A 27 -12.03 -5.06 -18.84
C PRO A 27 -12.52 -4.79 -17.41
N ALA A 28 -12.40 -5.79 -16.53
CA ALA A 28 -12.83 -5.67 -15.14
C ALA A 28 -11.65 -5.82 -14.17
N LEU A 29 -11.41 -4.78 -13.37
CA LEU A 29 -10.33 -4.75 -12.38
C LEU A 29 -10.24 -5.99 -11.45
N PRO A 30 -11.35 -6.59 -10.95
CA PRO A 30 -11.27 -7.77 -10.10
C PRO A 30 -10.51 -8.95 -10.73
N MET A 31 -10.53 -9.08 -12.06
CA MET A 31 -9.81 -10.13 -12.79
C MET A 31 -8.29 -9.92 -12.70
N TYR A 32 -7.85 -8.69 -12.86
CA TYR A 32 -6.44 -8.30 -12.74
C TYR A 32 -5.94 -8.33 -11.29
N ARG A 33 -6.79 -8.02 -10.31
CA ARG A 33 -6.47 -8.17 -8.88
C ARG A 33 -6.27 -9.63 -8.49
N ALA A 34 -7.12 -10.53 -8.99
CA ALA A 34 -6.95 -11.97 -8.77
C ALA A 34 -5.63 -12.48 -9.36
N LEU A 35 -5.26 -12.01 -10.56
CA LEU A 35 -3.98 -12.33 -11.18
C LEU A 35 -2.77 -11.75 -10.42
N LEU A 36 -2.82 -10.49 -9.97
CA LEU A 36 -1.77 -9.89 -9.14
C LEU A 36 -1.57 -10.67 -7.84
N SER A 37 -2.67 -11.07 -7.20
CA SER A 37 -2.61 -11.90 -5.99
C SER A 37 -1.97 -13.26 -6.27
N GLY A 38 -2.31 -13.92 -7.38
CA GLY A 38 -1.67 -15.18 -7.78
C GLY A 38 -0.20 -15.03 -8.15
N ALA A 39 0.17 -13.95 -8.86
CA ALA A 39 1.54 -13.66 -9.22
C ALA A 39 2.41 -13.35 -7.98
N ARG A 40 1.84 -12.64 -7.00
CA ARG A 40 2.47 -12.40 -5.69
C ARG A 40 2.76 -13.71 -4.95
N ASN A 41 1.76 -14.58 -4.81
CA ASN A 41 1.90 -15.85 -4.09
C ASN A 41 2.92 -16.79 -4.76
N ASN A 42 3.15 -16.63 -6.07
CA ASN A 42 4.11 -17.42 -6.84
C ASN A 42 5.45 -16.71 -7.10
N ARG A 43 5.69 -15.54 -6.49
CA ARG A 43 6.90 -14.72 -6.68
C ARG A 43 7.21 -14.41 -8.14
N ASN A 44 6.19 -14.35 -9.00
CA ASN A 44 6.34 -14.08 -10.42
C ASN A 44 6.36 -12.56 -10.66
N ILE A 45 7.55 -11.98 -10.52
CA ILE A 45 7.78 -10.53 -10.61
C ILE A 45 7.48 -10.03 -12.02
N HIS A 46 7.93 -10.74 -13.06
CA HIS A 46 7.71 -10.35 -14.45
C HIS A 46 6.22 -10.26 -14.81
N LEU A 47 5.43 -11.26 -14.37
CA LEU A 47 3.99 -11.26 -14.56
C LEU A 47 3.31 -10.13 -13.77
N SER A 48 3.73 -9.91 -12.52
CA SER A 48 3.22 -8.81 -11.69
C SER A 48 3.42 -7.45 -12.37
N GLN A 49 4.59 -7.25 -12.98
CA GLN A 49 4.95 -6.03 -13.69
C GLN A 49 4.14 -5.88 -14.98
N THR A 50 3.97 -6.96 -15.74
CA THR A 50 3.14 -6.99 -16.96
C THR A 50 1.67 -6.65 -16.66
N ILE A 51 1.12 -7.22 -15.58
CA ILE A 51 -0.25 -6.94 -15.14
C ILE A 51 -0.37 -5.49 -14.67
N PHE A 52 0.62 -5.00 -13.92
CA PHE A 52 0.64 -3.63 -13.44
C PHE A 52 0.63 -2.62 -14.60
N ASP A 53 1.47 -2.82 -15.62
CA ASP A 53 1.50 -1.98 -16.80
C ASP A 53 0.18 -2.03 -17.59
N ARG A 54 -0.45 -3.21 -17.66
CA ARG A 54 -1.77 -3.38 -18.29
C ARG A 54 -2.87 -2.69 -17.49
N ILE A 55 -2.88 -2.79 -16.16
CA ILE A 55 -3.82 -2.05 -15.29
C ILE A 55 -3.61 -0.55 -15.46
N LYS A 56 -2.37 -0.07 -15.50
CA LYS A 56 -2.04 1.34 -15.69
C LYS A 56 -2.59 1.89 -17.02
N LYS A 57 -2.54 1.07 -18.07
CA LYS A 57 -3.05 1.43 -19.40
C LYS A 57 -4.58 1.38 -19.49
N LEU A 58 -5.21 0.36 -18.89
CA LEU A 58 -6.65 0.12 -18.99
C LEU A 58 -7.47 0.89 -17.96
N PHE A 59 -6.88 1.15 -16.80
CA PHE A 59 -7.46 1.88 -15.68
C PHE A 59 -6.50 2.99 -15.26
N PRO A 60 -6.21 3.99 -16.12
CA PRO A 60 -5.30 5.08 -15.78
C PRO A 60 -5.74 5.83 -14.52
N GLU A 61 -7.06 6.01 -14.35
CA GLU A 61 -7.72 6.54 -13.14
C GLU A 61 -7.43 5.74 -11.87
N LEU A 62 -7.01 4.48 -12.03
CA LEU A 62 -6.73 3.52 -10.98
C LEU A 62 -5.22 3.25 -10.84
N THR A 63 -4.35 3.89 -11.63
CA THR A 63 -2.91 3.96 -11.29
C THR A 63 -2.67 4.97 -10.18
N ASN A 64 -3.65 5.87 -9.99
CA ASN A 64 -4.00 6.52 -8.74
C ASN A 64 -4.63 5.50 -7.75
N SER A 65 -4.28 4.21 -7.78
CA SER A 65 -4.76 3.21 -6.82
C SER A 65 -3.89 3.24 -5.58
N LEU A 66 -4.56 3.21 -4.44
CA LEU A 66 -4.00 3.10 -3.12
C LEU A 66 -2.84 2.09 -3.04
N THR A 67 -2.93 0.94 -3.71
CA THR A 67 -1.89 -0.10 -3.69
C THR A 67 -0.56 0.38 -4.28
N SER A 68 -0.58 1.14 -5.38
CA SER A 68 0.64 1.67 -5.99
C SER A 68 1.28 2.72 -5.09
N ALA A 69 0.47 3.58 -4.48
CA ALA A 69 0.96 4.62 -3.57
C ALA A 69 1.53 4.04 -2.27
N THR A 70 0.93 2.96 -1.75
CA THR A 70 1.46 2.28 -0.55
C THR A 70 2.79 1.61 -0.82
N VAL A 71 2.99 1.01 -2.00
CA VAL A 71 4.28 0.41 -2.39
C VAL A 71 5.33 1.51 -2.61
N LEU A 72 4.95 2.62 -3.26
CA LEU A 72 5.87 3.74 -3.46
C LEU A 72 6.35 4.33 -2.12
N LEU A 73 5.43 4.61 -1.20
CA LEU A 73 5.77 5.11 0.13
C LEU A 73 6.62 4.09 0.91
N ALA A 74 6.33 2.79 0.81
CA ALA A 74 7.13 1.76 1.44
C ALA A 74 8.59 1.75 0.95
N ASN A 75 8.79 1.89 -0.36
CA ASN A 75 10.14 1.96 -0.94
C ASN A 75 10.89 3.23 -0.52
N GLU A 76 10.21 4.39 -0.56
CA GLU A 76 10.80 5.67 -0.11
C GLU A 76 11.21 5.61 1.37
N LEU A 77 10.40 4.96 2.21
CA LEU A 77 10.70 4.74 3.62
C LEU A 77 11.98 3.92 3.79
N ILE A 78 12.10 2.79 3.09
CA ILE A 78 13.29 1.93 3.16
C ILE A 78 14.54 2.68 2.69
N GLU A 79 14.45 3.42 1.59
CA GLU A 79 15.55 4.24 1.06
C GLU A 79 16.05 5.27 2.10
N HIS A 80 15.15 5.77 2.94
CA HIS A 80 15.46 6.73 4.01
C HIS A 80 15.71 6.08 5.38
N GLY A 81 15.96 4.76 5.41
CA GLY A 81 16.39 4.05 6.62
C GLY A 81 15.26 3.65 7.57
N HIS A 82 14.02 3.55 7.08
CA HIS A 82 12.95 2.98 7.88
C HIS A 82 13.16 1.48 8.10
N GLU A 83 13.21 1.07 9.36
CA GLU A 83 13.22 -0.33 9.75
C GLU A 83 11.84 -0.74 10.27
N TYR A 84 11.27 -1.78 9.68
CA TYR A 84 9.97 -2.30 10.07
C TYR A 84 10.06 -3.03 11.41
N ASP A 85 9.31 -2.56 12.40
CA ASP A 85 9.30 -3.14 13.74
C ASP A 85 8.18 -4.17 13.89
N SER A 86 8.57 -5.45 13.84
CA SER A 86 7.64 -6.59 13.93
C SER A 86 6.93 -6.70 15.29
N SER A 87 7.39 -6.01 16.34
CA SER A 87 6.72 -6.01 17.65
C SER A 87 5.31 -5.38 17.58
N TRP A 88 5.03 -4.61 16.53
CA TRP A 88 3.71 -4.02 16.28
C TRP A 88 2.74 -4.93 15.53
N ILE A 89 3.15 -6.16 15.25
CA ILE A 89 2.29 -7.19 14.66
C ILE A 89 1.73 -8.06 15.78
N THR A 90 0.44 -7.93 16.07
CA THR A 90 -0.22 -8.57 17.22
C THR A 90 -0.70 -9.99 16.97
N ARG A 91 -0.45 -10.53 15.77
CA ARG A 91 -0.85 -11.88 15.35
C ARG A 91 0.31 -12.60 14.67
N LEU A 92 0.18 -13.91 14.56
CA LEU A 92 1.09 -14.68 13.71
C LEU A 92 0.88 -14.29 12.25
N LEU A 93 1.98 -14.25 11.52
CA LEU A 93 1.98 -14.05 10.07
C LEU A 93 1.63 -15.37 9.39
N ASP A 94 0.79 -15.27 8.36
CA ASP A 94 0.56 -16.39 7.46
C ASP A 94 1.80 -16.61 6.57
N GLN A 95 1.93 -17.79 5.95
CA GLN A 95 3.12 -18.16 5.16
C GLN A 95 3.45 -17.17 4.03
N ASP A 96 2.44 -16.49 3.50
CA ASP A 96 2.57 -15.54 2.39
C ASP A 96 2.76 -14.08 2.84
N GLU A 97 2.74 -13.81 4.15
CA GLU A 97 2.85 -12.47 4.70
C GLU A 97 4.27 -12.16 5.18
N THR A 98 4.75 -10.98 4.80
CA THR A 98 5.95 -10.37 5.38
C THR A 98 5.59 -9.32 6.42
N ILE A 99 6.51 -9.06 7.35
CA ILE A 99 6.40 -7.96 8.33
C ILE A 99 6.03 -6.65 7.62
N GLU A 100 6.76 -6.32 6.56
CA GLU A 100 6.50 -5.16 5.70
C GLU A 100 5.07 -5.17 5.15
N SER A 101 4.63 -6.29 4.53
CA SER A 101 3.32 -6.36 3.89
C SER A 101 2.16 -6.12 4.86
N VAL A 102 2.32 -6.55 6.13
CA VAL A 102 1.33 -6.33 7.19
C VAL A 102 1.36 -4.90 7.69
N LEU A 103 2.55 -4.38 8.00
CA LEU A 103 2.70 -3.02 8.52
C LEU A 103 2.31 -1.96 7.48
N CYS A 104 2.64 -2.17 6.20
CA CYS A 104 2.15 -1.35 5.08
C CYS A 104 0.63 -1.34 4.94
N GLY A 105 -0.05 -2.38 5.44
CA GLY A 105 -1.50 -2.49 5.48
C GLY A 105 -2.16 -1.74 6.64
N HIS A 106 -1.40 -1.12 7.54
CA HIS A 106 -1.98 -0.34 8.64
C HIS A 106 -2.78 0.86 8.12
N SER A 107 -3.91 1.11 8.77
CA SER A 107 -4.89 2.11 8.35
C SER A 107 -4.31 3.51 8.18
N GLU A 108 -3.32 3.89 8.99
CA GLU A 108 -2.63 5.17 8.94
C GLU A 108 -1.83 5.31 7.65
N ARG A 109 -1.05 4.29 7.29
CA ARG A 109 -0.24 4.28 6.06
C ARG A 109 -1.14 4.31 4.83
N LEU A 110 -2.23 3.54 4.85
CA LEU A 110 -3.24 3.57 3.78
C LEU A 110 -3.88 4.96 3.65
N ALA A 111 -4.28 5.58 4.76
CA ALA A 111 -4.91 6.90 4.73
C ALA A 111 -3.96 7.98 4.19
N ILE A 112 -2.68 7.95 4.59
CA ILE A 112 -1.66 8.88 4.11
C ILE A 112 -1.38 8.64 2.61
N ALA A 113 -1.19 7.39 2.21
CA ALA A 113 -0.99 7.01 0.81
C ALA A 113 -2.15 7.50 -0.07
N TRP A 114 -3.40 7.31 0.38
CA TRP A 114 -4.58 7.78 -0.33
C TRP A 114 -4.61 9.30 -0.47
N ASN A 115 -4.18 10.04 0.56
CA ASN A 115 -4.12 11.50 0.46
C ASN A 115 -3.15 11.96 -0.63
N PHE A 116 -1.98 11.31 -0.77
CA PHE A 116 -1.06 11.64 -1.87
C PHE A 116 -1.54 11.19 -3.24
N VAL A 117 -2.37 10.15 -3.29
CA VAL A 117 -3.07 9.75 -4.52
C VAL A 117 -4.03 10.85 -4.97
N VAL A 118 -4.90 11.32 -4.06
CA VAL A 118 -5.95 12.30 -4.39
C VAL A 118 -5.38 13.72 -4.51
N ASN A 119 -4.32 14.01 -3.75
CA ASN A 119 -3.63 15.29 -3.73
C ASN A 119 -2.10 15.08 -3.68
N PRO A 120 -1.44 14.90 -4.84
CA PRO A 120 0.00 14.66 -4.90
C PRO A 120 0.87 15.79 -4.33
N ASN A 121 0.35 17.02 -4.32
CA ASN A 121 1.03 18.21 -3.83
C ASN A 121 0.51 18.67 -2.45
N ALA A 122 -0.09 17.76 -1.68
CA ALA A 122 -0.58 18.07 -0.35
C ALA A 122 0.55 18.64 0.52
N THR A 123 0.35 19.85 1.05
CA THR A 123 1.24 20.46 2.05
C THR A 123 0.85 20.09 3.48
N ARG A 124 -0.38 19.59 3.65
CA ARG A 124 -0.91 19.12 4.93
C ARG A 124 -1.92 17.98 4.75
N ILE A 125 -1.80 16.94 5.56
CA ILE A 125 -2.72 15.80 5.63
C ILE A 125 -3.29 15.67 7.05
N GLN A 126 -4.56 15.33 7.16
CA GLN A 126 -5.21 15.03 8.44
C GLN A 126 -5.81 13.62 8.41
N VAL A 127 -5.49 12.82 9.43
CA VAL A 127 -6.01 11.47 9.64
C VAL A 127 -6.61 11.38 11.03
N THR A 128 -7.80 10.78 11.14
CA THR A 128 -8.42 10.47 12.44
C THR A 128 -8.63 8.96 12.54
N LYS A 129 -8.27 8.37 13.68
CA LYS A 129 -8.49 6.96 13.98
C LYS A 129 -8.96 6.74 15.41
N ASN A 130 -9.64 5.62 15.64
CA ASN A 130 -10.20 5.26 16.95
C ASN A 130 -9.26 4.39 17.80
N LEU A 131 -8.08 4.04 17.27
CA LEU A 131 -7.07 3.24 17.97
C LEU A 131 -5.79 4.06 18.12
N ARG A 132 -5.00 3.82 19.16
CA ARG A 132 -3.66 4.42 19.30
C ARG A 132 -2.81 4.14 18.05
N VAL A 133 -2.00 5.10 17.63
CA VAL A 133 -1.00 4.88 16.55
C VAL A 133 0.05 3.89 17.06
N CYS A 134 0.41 2.88 16.26
CA CYS A 134 1.50 1.98 16.63
C CYS A 134 2.87 2.65 16.44
N GLY A 135 3.89 2.19 17.18
CA GLY A 135 5.24 2.78 17.10
C GLY A 135 5.84 2.75 15.69
N ASP A 136 5.62 1.66 14.94
CA ASP A 136 6.03 1.55 13.54
C ASP A 136 5.38 2.63 12.64
N CYS A 137 4.05 2.78 12.70
CA CYS A 137 3.34 3.81 11.93
C CYS A 137 3.72 5.22 12.37
N HIS A 138 4.04 5.41 13.65
CA HIS A 138 4.54 6.68 14.15
C HIS A 138 5.88 7.05 13.50
N GLN A 139 6.85 6.12 13.48
CA GLN A 139 8.15 6.37 12.85
C GLN A 139 8.03 6.51 11.33
N ALA A 140 7.22 5.68 10.67
CA ALA A 140 6.94 5.82 9.24
C ALA A 140 6.35 7.19 8.91
N THR A 141 5.38 7.68 9.70
CA THR A 141 4.75 8.98 9.45
C THR A 141 5.72 10.14 9.61
N LYS A 142 6.65 10.09 10.58
CA LYS A 142 7.74 11.07 10.71
C LYS A 142 8.57 11.16 9.44
N LEU A 143 8.99 10.00 8.91
CA LEU A 143 9.78 9.94 7.68
C LEU A 143 8.98 10.43 6.48
N ILE A 144 7.72 10.01 6.32
CA ILE A 144 6.87 10.49 5.22
C ILE A 144 6.72 12.02 5.25
N ALA A 145 6.48 12.61 6.43
CA ALA A 145 6.36 14.06 6.57
C ALA A 145 7.64 14.80 6.11
N ALA A 146 8.81 14.25 6.43
CA ALA A 146 10.10 14.78 6.00
C ALA A 146 10.37 14.57 4.50
N ILE A 147 10.15 13.37 3.98
CA ILE A 147 10.41 13.03 2.57
C ILE A 147 9.51 13.84 1.64
N ARG A 148 8.20 13.88 1.96
CA ARG A 148 7.19 14.53 1.13
C ARG A 148 7.03 16.02 1.40
N GLN A 149 7.79 16.57 2.35
CA GLN A 149 7.69 17.98 2.77
C GLN A 149 6.22 18.38 3.04
N CYS A 150 5.49 17.50 3.74
CA CYS A 150 4.07 17.64 4.05
C CYS A 150 3.87 17.51 5.55
N GLU A 151 3.16 18.45 6.17
CA GLU A 151 2.75 18.27 7.56
C GLU A 151 1.66 17.19 7.65
N ILE A 152 1.76 16.29 8.63
CA ILE A 152 0.76 15.25 8.83
C ILE A 152 0.23 15.37 10.25
N ILE A 153 -1.09 15.40 10.40
CA ILE A 153 -1.74 15.42 11.71
C ILE A 153 -2.55 14.16 11.85
N VAL A 154 -2.22 13.37 12.86
CA VAL A 154 -2.95 12.14 13.19
C VAL A 154 -3.60 12.30 14.55
N ARG A 155 -4.93 12.36 14.58
CA ARG A 155 -5.70 12.22 15.81
C ARG A 155 -5.97 10.75 16.04
N ASP A 156 -5.50 10.23 17.16
CA ASP A 156 -5.75 8.86 17.57
C ASP A 156 -6.63 8.79 18.82
N ALA A 157 -6.77 7.61 19.42
CA ALA A 157 -7.58 7.40 20.62
C ALA A 157 -7.06 8.18 21.86
N ASN A 158 -5.77 8.47 21.92
CA ASN A 158 -5.09 8.99 23.08
C ASN A 158 -4.75 10.47 22.95
N ARG A 159 -4.33 10.91 21.76
CA ARG A 159 -3.77 12.25 21.53
C ARG A 159 -3.81 12.67 20.07
N ILE A 160 -3.33 13.89 19.83
CA ILE A 160 -3.06 14.42 18.49
C ILE A 160 -1.55 14.42 18.28
N HIS A 161 -1.12 13.77 17.21
CA HIS A 161 0.25 13.77 16.72
C HIS A 161 0.35 14.79 15.59
N HIS A 162 1.23 15.78 15.72
CA HIS A 162 1.58 16.69 14.64
C HIS A 162 3.00 16.35 14.18
N PHE A 163 3.08 15.74 13.01
CA PHE A 163 4.31 15.41 12.31
C PHE A 163 4.71 16.58 11.42
N TYR A 164 5.85 17.20 11.74
CA TYR A 164 6.39 18.35 11.02
C TYR A 164 7.30 17.89 9.87
N THR A 165 7.54 18.77 8.91
CA THR A 165 8.39 18.51 7.73
C THR A 165 9.87 18.31 8.05
N ASN A 166 10.29 18.52 9.29
CA ASN A 166 11.63 18.20 9.79
C ASN A 166 11.72 16.79 10.40
N GLY A 167 10.67 15.97 10.27
CA GLY A 167 10.63 14.59 10.77
C GLY A 167 10.38 14.46 12.27
N GLN A 168 9.99 15.53 12.96
CA GLN A 168 9.64 15.50 14.38
C GLN A 168 8.13 15.34 14.57
N CYS A 169 7.73 14.73 15.68
CA CYS A 169 6.34 14.66 16.11
C CYS A 169 6.15 15.45 17.41
N SER A 170 5.04 16.18 17.53
CA SER A 170 4.66 16.92 18.75
C SER A 170 4.52 16.06 20.01
N CYS A 171 4.44 14.74 19.88
CA CYS A 171 4.29 13.83 21.03
C CYS A 171 5.62 13.39 21.66
N ASN A 172 6.78 13.83 21.15
CA ASN A 172 8.12 13.42 21.62
C ASN A 172 8.30 11.90 21.68
N ASP A 173 7.80 11.18 20.66
CA ASP A 173 7.84 9.71 20.56
C ASP A 173 7.08 8.96 21.67
N TYR A 174 6.16 9.62 22.39
CA TYR A 174 5.22 8.97 23.33
C TYR A 174 3.96 8.40 22.63
N PHE A 175 4.12 7.83 21.42
CA PHE A 175 3.06 7.27 20.56
C PHE A 175 2.02 6.48 21.35
#